data_AF-A0ABD5IY05-F1
#
_entry.id   AF-A0ABD5IY05-F1
#
_cell.length_a   1.000
_cell.length_b   1.000
_cell.length_c   1.000
_cell.angle_alpha   90.00
_cell.angle_beta   90.00
_cell.angle_gamma   90.00
#
_symmetry.space_group_name_H-M   'P 1'
#
loop_
_entity.id
_entity.type
_entity.pdbx_description
1 polymer ?
#
loop_
_entity_poly.entity_id
_entity_poly.type
_entity_poly.pdbx_seq_one_letter_code
_entity_poly.pdbx_strand_id
1 'polypeptide(L)' 'MEHPIRIPDCYRWMAAGNKKLYIAYVVGYVKRSHPNLKVKQIKGRYAICVKKE' A
#
# COMPACT_ATOMS: atom_id res chain seq x y z
N MET A 1 12.27 6.79 9.32
CA MET A 1 12.82 5.81 8.34
C MET A 1 11.70 5.43 7.37
N GLU A 2 11.96 5.50 6.07
CA GLU A 2 10.98 5.14 5.04
C GLU A 2 11.18 3.68 4.62
N HIS A 3 10.09 2.91 4.56
CA HIS A 3 10.07 1.50 4.24
C HIS A 3 9.30 1.28 2.94
N PRO A 4 9.98 1.00 1.81
CA PRO A 4 9.30 0.67 0.56
C PRO A 4 8.73 -0.74 0.64
N ILE A 5 7.41 -0.86 0.59
CA ILE A 5 6.70 -2.14 0.58
C ILE A 5 6.23 -2.44 -0.83
N ARG A 6 6.64 -3.58 -1.40
CA ARG A 6 6.15 -4.04 -2.70
C ARG A 6 4.69 -4.49 -2.57
N ILE A 7 3.85 -3.99 -3.47
CA ILE A 7 2.42 -4.31 -3.52
C ILE A 7 2.21 -5.45 -4.52
N PRO A 8 1.42 -6.48 -4.15
CA PRO A 8 1.01 -7.54 -5.08
C PRO A 8 0.33 -6.99 -6.34
N ASP A 9 0.76 -7.46 -7.51
CA ASP A 9 0.16 -7.05 -8.80
C ASP A 9 -1.34 -7.39 -8.90
N CYS A 10 -1.82 -8.39 -8.15
CA CYS A 10 -3.24 -8.74 -8.10
C CYS A 10 -4.13 -7.59 -7.61
N TYR A 11 -3.66 -6.72 -6.70
CA TYR A 11 -4.43 -5.55 -6.27
C TYR A 11 -4.63 -4.53 -7.40
N ARG A 12 -3.70 -4.46 -8.34
CA ARG A 12 -3.85 -3.61 -9.53
C ARG A 12 -4.90 -4.18 -10.48
N TRP A 13 -4.93 -5.51 -10.65
CA TRP A 13 -5.96 -6.18 -11.46
C TRP A 13 -7.34 -6.04 -10.85
N MET A 14 -7.49 -6.32 -9.55
CA MET A 14 -8.76 -6.20 -8.84
C MET A 14 -9.28 -4.76 -8.81
N ALA A 15 -8.37 -3.77 -8.78
CA ALA A 15 -8.77 -2.38 -8.85
C ALA A 15 -9.28 -1.98 -10.24
N ALA A 16 -8.96 -2.71 -11.31
CA ALA A 16 -9.42 -2.46 -12.68
C ALA A 16 -9.28 -0.98 -13.12
N GLY A 17 -8.19 -0.32 -12.74
CA GLY A 17 -7.94 1.11 -13.04
C GLY A 17 -8.59 2.10 -12.06
N ASN A 18 -9.43 1.65 -11.12
CA ASN A 18 -9.99 2.47 -10.06
C ASN A 18 -8.94 2.80 -9.00
N LYS A 19 -8.39 4.01 -9.08
CA LYS A 19 -7.35 4.50 -8.16
C LYS A 19 -7.78 4.49 -6.69
N LYS A 20 -9.03 4.86 -6.39
CA LYS A 20 -9.53 4.89 -4.99
C LYS A 20 -9.57 3.49 -4.40
N LEU A 21 -10.06 2.53 -5.19
CA LEU A 21 -10.11 1.12 -4.79
C LEU A 21 -8.70 0.54 -4.60
N TYR A 22 -7.77 0.86 -5.51
CA TYR A 22 -6.36 0.46 -5.39
C TYR A 22 -5.73 0.98 -4.09
N ILE A 23 -5.95 2.26 -3.75
CA ILE A 23 -5.45 2.84 -2.50
C ILE A 23 -6.05 2.10 -1.29
N ALA A 24 -7.34 1.80 -1.29
CA ALA A 24 -7.99 1.06 -0.21
C ALA A 24 -7.37 -0.33 -0.01
N TYR A 25 -7.10 -1.07 -1.10
CA TYR A 25 -6.41 -2.35 -1.04
C TYR A 25 -5.00 -2.23 -0.47
N VAL A 26 -4.21 -1.26 -0.95
CA VAL A 26 -2.84 -1.03 -0.46
C VAL A 26 -2.82 -0.69 1.03
N VAL A 27 -3.71 0.19 1.48
CA VAL A 27 -3.81 0.57 2.89
C VAL A 27 -4.22 -0.63 3.75
N GLY A 28 -5.21 -1.41 3.29
CA GLY A 28 -5.64 -2.64 3.98
C GLY A 28 -4.52 -3.69 4.07
N TYR A 29 -3.80 -3.91 2.98
CA TYR A 29 -2.64 -4.80 2.94
C TYR A 29 -1.55 -4.39 3.91
N VAL A 30 -1.13 -3.12 3.89
CA VAL A 30 -0.09 -2.62 4.80
C VAL A 30 -0.56 -2.68 6.24
N LYS A 31 -1.82 -2.34 6.55
CA LYS A 31 -2.37 -2.44 7.91
C LYS A 31 -2.33 -3.87 8.45
N ARG A 32 -2.59 -4.87 7.60
CA ARG A 32 -2.62 -6.30 7.98
C ARG A 32 -1.23 -6.93 8.04
N SER A 33 -0.39 -6.70 7.05
CA SER A 33 0.96 -7.30 6.96
C SER A 33 2.01 -6.55 7.77
N HIS A 34 1.84 -5.24 7.95
CA HIS A 34 2.78 -4.36 8.64
C HIS A 34 2.04 -3.42 9.61
N PRO A 35 1.50 -3.92 10.73
CA PRO A 35 0.65 -3.15 11.64
C PRO A 35 1.33 -1.90 12.21
N ASN A 36 2.66 -1.94 12.36
CA ASN A 36 3.48 -0.84 12.87
C ASN A 36 3.82 0.23 11.80
N LEU A 37 3.37 0.03 10.55
CA LEU A 37 3.63 0.94 9.45
C LEU A 37 2.34 1.63 8.97
N LYS A 38 2.48 2.85 8.48
CA LYS A 38 1.43 3.65 7.83
C LYS A 38 1.86 4.00 6.42
N VAL A 39 0.95 3.86 5.46
CA VAL A 39 1.18 4.27 4.07
C VAL A 39 1.27 5.79 4.01
N LYS A 40 2.42 6.30 3.55
CA LYS A 40 2.67 7.73 3.32
C LYS A 40 2.45 8.09 1.86
N GLN A 41 2.92 7.26 0.94
CA GLN A 41 2.78 7.50 -0.50
C GLN A 41 2.76 6.18 -1.27
N ILE A 42 2.07 6.16 -2.41
CA ILE A 42 2.06 5.00 -3.31
C ILE A 42 2.71 5.42 -4.63
N LYS A 43 3.83 4.78 -4.97
CA LYS A 43 4.57 4.96 -6.22
C LYS A 43 4.44 3.70 -7.07
N GLY A 44 3.43 3.68 -7.94
CA GLY A 44 3.18 2.54 -8.84
C GLY A 44 2.97 1.23 -8.09
N ARG A 45 3.99 0.36 -8.13
CA ARG A 45 4.01 -0.97 -7.49
C ARG A 45 4.53 -0.98 -6.04
N TYR A 46 4.92 0.17 -5.51
CA TYR A 46 5.48 0.28 -4.16
C TYR A 46 4.66 1.24 -3.30
N ALA A 47 4.45 0.89 -2.04
CA ALA A 47 3.94 1.77 -1.00
C ALA A 47 5.09 2.21 -0.11
N ILE A 48 5.39 3.51 -0.09
CA ILE A 48 6.33 4.10 0.85
C ILE A 48 5.60 4.23 2.18
N CYS A 49 6.07 3.46 3.16
CA CYS A 49 5.49 3.41 4.49
C CYS A 49 6.43 4.01 5.51
N VAL A 50 5.89 4.56 6.60
CA VAL A 50 6.65 5.06 7.75
C VAL A 50 6.16 4.36 9.01
N LYS A 51 7.01 4.24 10.03
CA LYS A 51 6.57 3.75 11.34
C LYS A 51 5.49 4.67 11.90
N LYS A 52 4.47 4.08 12.51
CA LYS A 52 3.52 4.80 13.35
C LYS A 52 4.28 5.22 14.61
N GLU A 53 4.35 6.53 14.86
CA GLU A 53 4.61 7.08 16.19
C GLU A 53 3.44 6.75 17.13
#